data_AF-A0A1H8SIK6-F1
#
_entry.id   AF-A0A1H8SIK6-F1
#
_cell.length_a   1.000
_cell.length_b   1.000
_cell.length_c   1.000
_cell.angle_alpha   90.00
_cell.angle_beta   90.00
_cell.angle_gamma   90.00
#
_symmetry.space_group_name_H-M   'P 1'
#
loop_
_entity.id
_entity.type
_entity.pdbx_description
1 polymer ?
#
loop_
_entity_poly.entity_id
_entity_poly.type
_entity_poly.pdbx_seq_one_letter_code
_entity_poly.pdbx_strand_id
1 'polypeptide(L)'
;MNFDKLLAGWTFRTSTPDYAVGDELTVFVTGTNGSTPIVRIGDTVISLLDVEDGRPLVDRRVRIRVTEFDTQRHEGSGELLSVFDEEE
;
A
#
# COMPACT_ATOMS: atom_id res chain seq x y z
N MET A 1 -19.48 -17.15 4.93
CA MET A 1 -18.37 -17.54 4.05
C MET A 1 -17.27 -16.53 4.32
N ASN A 2 -16.24 -16.91 5.07
CA ASN A 2 -15.21 -15.99 5.56
C ASN A 2 -14.09 -15.90 4.53
N PHE A 3 -14.17 -14.91 3.64
CA PHE A 3 -13.07 -14.53 2.75
C PHE A 3 -11.97 -13.76 3.51
N ASP A 4 -12.26 -13.36 4.76
CA ASP A 4 -11.46 -12.52 5.65
C ASP A 4 -10.12 -13.10 6.13
N LYS A 5 -9.77 -14.33 5.77
CA LYS A 5 -8.64 -15.04 6.41
C LYS A 5 -7.51 -15.46 5.49
N LEU A 6 -7.55 -15.08 4.20
CA LEU A 6 -6.58 -15.55 3.20
C LEU A 6 -5.55 -14.51 2.75
N LEU A 7 -5.61 -13.27 3.25
CA LEU A 7 -4.61 -12.22 2.93
C LEU A 7 -3.62 -11.95 4.08
N ALA A 8 -3.80 -12.65 5.20
CA ALA A 8 -2.93 -12.60 6.36
C ALA A 8 -1.64 -13.37 6.10
N GLY A 9 -0.77 -12.76 5.29
CA GLY A 9 0.59 -13.21 5.08
C GLY A 9 0.71 -14.26 3.99
N TRP A 10 1.55 -13.96 3.01
CA TRP A 10 2.21 -14.97 2.19
C TRP A 10 1.32 -15.72 1.20
N THR A 11 1.00 -15.08 0.08
CA THR A 11 0.77 -15.71 -1.24
C THR A 11 0.54 -14.51 -2.16
N PHE A 12 1.46 -14.17 -3.06
CA PHE A 12 1.38 -14.61 -4.44
C PHE A 12 2.71 -14.33 -5.16
N ARG A 13 3.25 -15.32 -5.87
CA ARG A 13 4.32 -15.17 -6.88
C ARG A 13 3.78 -14.50 -8.16
N THR A 14 2.89 -13.53 -8.02
CA THR A 14 2.29 -12.82 -9.15
C THR A 14 2.90 -11.43 -9.21
N SER A 15 3.22 -10.97 -10.42
CA SER A 15 3.83 -9.65 -10.60
C SER A 15 2.84 -8.52 -10.29
N THR A 16 1.54 -8.75 -10.47
CA THR A 16 0.45 -7.78 -10.29
C THR A 16 -0.60 -8.28 -9.28
N PRO A 17 -0.32 -8.24 -7.97
CA PRO A 17 -1.30 -8.62 -6.97
C PRO A 17 -2.50 -7.66 -6.97
N ASP A 18 -3.71 -8.22 -6.86
CA ASP A 18 -4.95 -7.48 -6.73
C ASP A 18 -5.35 -7.35 -5.25
N TYR A 19 -5.95 -6.21 -4.89
CA TYR A 19 -6.37 -5.90 -3.51
C TYR A 19 -7.84 -5.52 -3.44
N ALA A 20 -8.47 -5.83 -2.30
CA ALA A 20 -9.83 -5.42 -2.00
C ALA A 20 -9.86 -4.15 -1.15
N VAL A 21 -10.96 -3.40 -1.25
CA VAL A 21 -11.22 -2.26 -0.38
C VAL A 21 -11.34 -2.75 1.07
N GLY A 22 -10.60 -2.11 1.96
CA GLY A 22 -10.50 -2.46 3.36
C GLY A 22 -9.27 -3.30 3.72
N ASP A 23 -8.52 -3.80 2.73
CA ASP A 23 -7.32 -4.60 2.97
C ASP A 23 -6.22 -3.76 3.61
N GLU A 24 -5.63 -4.29 4.68
CA GLU A 24 -4.47 -3.68 5.32
C GLU A 24 -3.17 -4.34 4.83
N LEU A 25 -2.24 -3.50 4.38
CA LEU A 25 -0.98 -3.95 3.80
C LEU A 25 0.19 -3.29 4.53
N THR A 26 1.22 -4.07 4.82
CA THR A 26 2.50 -3.56 5.30
C THR A 26 3.47 -3.52 4.13
N VAL A 27 3.84 -2.31 3.72
CA VAL A 27 4.50 -2.04 2.44
C VAL A 27 5.64 -1.04 2.63
N PHE A 28 6.50 -0.90 1.62
CA PHE A 28 7.64 0.00 1.66
C PHE A 28 7.47 1.10 0.61
N VAL A 29 7.51 2.36 1.03
CA VAL A 29 7.31 3.50 0.13
C VAL A 29 8.52 3.62 -0.79
N THR A 30 8.27 3.39 -2.07
CA THR A 30 9.31 3.37 -3.10
C THR A 30 9.60 4.75 -3.69
N GLY A 31 8.72 5.74 -3.44
CA GLY A 31 8.91 7.09 -3.95
C GLY A 31 7.66 7.95 -3.81
N THR A 32 7.63 9.03 -4.59
CA THR A 32 6.51 9.96 -4.69
C THR A 32 6.16 10.18 -6.16
N ASN A 33 4.88 10.39 -6.44
CA ASN A 33 4.38 10.90 -7.71
C ASN A 33 3.93 12.35 -7.49
N GLY A 34 4.77 13.31 -7.86
CA GLY A 34 4.57 14.71 -7.50
C GLY A 34 4.71 14.92 -5.99
N SER A 35 3.64 15.31 -5.32
CA SER A 35 3.56 15.44 -3.85
C SER A 35 3.03 14.18 -3.16
N THR A 36 2.43 13.24 -3.90
CA THR A 36 1.76 12.08 -3.31
C THR A 36 2.73 10.90 -3.16
N PRO A 37 2.94 10.34 -1.95
CA PRO A 37 3.73 9.13 -1.77
C PRO A 37 3.11 7.93 -2.51
N ILE A 38 3.95 7.14 -3.17
CA ILE A 38 3.52 5.94 -3.90
C ILE A 38 4.26 4.70 -3.40
N VAL A 39 3.53 3.60 -3.42
CA VAL A 39 4.01 2.30 -3.00
C VAL A 39 3.87 1.32 -4.14
N ARG A 40 4.94 0.56 -4.41
CA ARG A 40 4.95 -0.46 -5.47
C ARG A 40 5.06 -1.84 -4.87
N ILE A 41 4.15 -2.72 -5.26
CA ILE A 41 4.14 -4.12 -4.85
C ILE A 41 4.14 -4.96 -6.11
N GLY A 42 5.33 -5.41 -6.51
CA GLY A 42 5.56 -5.89 -7.87
C GLY A 42 5.32 -4.74 -8.87
N ASP A 43 4.36 -4.94 -9.77
CA ASP A 43 3.92 -3.96 -10.77
C ASP A 43 2.69 -3.16 -10.32
N THR A 44 2.02 -3.58 -9.24
CA THR A 44 0.88 -2.87 -8.68
C THR A 44 1.33 -1.57 -8.00
N VAL A 45 0.62 -0.46 -8.27
CA VAL A 45 0.92 0.86 -7.72
C VAL A 45 -0.21 1.33 -6.80
N ILE A 46 0.11 1.66 -5.54
CA ILE A 46 -0.84 2.23 -4.58
C ILE A 46 -0.41 3.65 -4.22
N SER A 47 -1.32 4.61 -4.39
CA SER A 47 -1.12 6.01 -4.05
C SER A 47 -1.65 6.34 -2.65
N LEU A 48 -0.87 7.04 -1.84
CA LEU A 48 -1.26 7.42 -0.48
C LEU A 48 -1.81 8.84 -0.48
N LEU A 49 -3.13 8.96 -0.61
CA LEU A 49 -3.81 10.26 -0.75
C LEU A 49 -3.95 11.02 0.57
N ASP A 50 -3.90 10.32 1.70
CA ASP A 50 -4.16 10.87 3.04
C ASP A 50 -2.88 11.11 3.85
N VAL A 51 -1.79 11.47 3.16
CA VAL A 51 -0.54 11.82 3.82
C VAL A 51 -0.47 13.34 3.88
N GLU A 52 -0.77 13.92 5.05
CA GLU A 52 -0.59 15.36 5.26
C GLU A 52 0.88 15.74 5.03
N ASP A 53 1.07 16.67 4.08
CA ASP A 53 2.34 17.13 3.55
C ASP A 53 3.34 17.54 4.66
N GLY A 54 4.46 16.82 4.75
CA GLY A 54 5.61 17.30 5.54
C GLY A 54 6.63 16.25 5.97
N ARG A 55 6.26 14.96 5.98
CA ARG A 55 7.20 13.88 6.36
C ARG A 55 7.64 13.10 5.12
N PRO A 56 8.96 12.98 4.86
CA PRO A 56 9.45 12.09 3.82
C PRO A 56 9.16 10.65 4.23
N LEU A 57 8.14 10.04 3.62
CA LEU A 57 7.82 8.63 3.80
C LEU A 57 8.63 7.73 2.87
N VAL A 58 9.34 8.29 1.89
CA VAL A 58 10.21 7.54 0.98
C VAL A 58 11.23 6.75 1.80
N ASP A 59 11.47 5.50 1.40
CA ASP A 59 12.34 4.56 2.10
C ASP A 59 11.91 4.23 3.54
N ARG A 60 10.61 4.37 3.84
CA ARG A 60 10.02 3.93 5.10
C ARG A 60 9.07 2.77 4.88
N ARG A 61 9.00 1.90 5.87
CA ARG A 61 8.00 0.85 5.95
C ARG A 61 6.74 1.43 6.60
N VAL A 62 5.61 1.26 5.93
CA VAL A 62 4.33 1.82 6.36
C VAL A 62 3.25 0.76 6.34
N ARG A 63 2.26 0.92 7.21
CA ARG A 63 1.00 0.19 7.16
C ARG A 63 -0.03 1.08 6.48
N ILE A 64 -0.68 0.55 5.46
CA ILE A 64 -1.70 1.26 4.69
C ILE A 64 -2.95 0.43 4.67
N ARG A 65 -4.07 1.07 4.39
CA ARG A 65 -5.32 0.39 4.10
C ARG A 65 -5.84 0.81 2.74
N VAL A 66 -6.18 -0.16 1.92
CA VAL A 66 -6.67 0.08 0.56
C VAL A 66 -8.09 0.64 0.65
N THR A 67 -8.29 1.82 0.08
CA THR A 67 -9.60 2.47 0.02
C THR A 67 -10.24 2.29 -1.34
N GLU A 68 -9.43 2.14 -2.38
CA GLU A 68 -9.88 1.93 -3.76
C GLU A 68 -8.83 1.12 -4.55
N PHE A 69 -9.28 0.24 -5.45
CA PHE A 69 -8.39 -0.54 -6.30
C PHE A 69 -9.01 -0.83 -7.67
N ASP A 70 -8.26 -0.54 -8.73
CA ASP A 70 -8.59 -0.86 -10.12
C ASP A 70 -7.77 -2.09 -10.57
N THR A 71 -8.46 -3.22 -10.72
CA THR A 71 -7.85 -4.49 -11.15
C THR A 71 -7.49 -4.54 -12.64
N GLN A 72 -8.05 -3.65 -13.46
CA GLN A 72 -7.69 -3.56 -14.89
C GLN A 72 -6.36 -2.83 -15.06
N ARG A 73 -6.10 -1.83 -14.21
CA ARG A 73 -4.89 -0.99 -14.25
C ARG A 73 -3.81 -1.44 -13.26
N HIS A 74 -4.16 -2.29 -12.30
CA HIS A 74 -3.32 -2.62 -11.15
C HIS A 74 -2.86 -1.37 -10.39
N GLU A 75 -3.76 -0.39 -10.31
CA GLU A 75 -3.56 0.89 -9.66
C GLU A 75 -4.58 1.01 -8.52
N GLY A 76 -4.17 1.56 -7.38
CA GLY A 76 -5.07 1.78 -6.26
C GLY A 76 -4.72 2.99 -5.42
N SER A 77 -5.58 3.25 -4.46
CA SER A 77 -5.43 4.31 -3.46
C SER A 77 -5.56 3.72 -2.07
N GLY A 78 -4.80 4.27 -1.13
CA GLY A 78 -4.83 3.84 0.25
C GLY A 78 -4.67 4.99 1.25
N GLU A 79 -5.19 4.75 2.44
CA GLU A 79 -4.98 5.58 3.62
C GLU A 79 -3.75 5.07 4.39
N LEU A 80 -2.95 6.00 4.91
CA LEU A 80 -1.81 5.66 5.77
C LEU A 80 -2.32 5.39 7.19
N LEU A 81 -2.14 4.16 7.68
CA LEU A 81 -2.54 3.80 9.04
C LEU A 81 -1.43 4.05 10.07
N SER A 82 -0.19 3.68 9.73
CA SER A 82 0.95 3.83 10.63
C SER A 82 2.27 3.79 9.87
N VAL A 83 3.30 4.43 10.42
CA VAL A 83 4.68 4.34 9.93
C VAL A 83 5.46 3.46 10.91
N PHE A 84 6.07 2.41 10.41
CA PHE A 84 7.03 1.64 11.18
C PHE A 84 8.34 2.43 11.16
N ASP A 85 8.50 3.37 12.09
CA ASP A 85 9.83 3.89 12.41
C ASP A 85 10.58 2.75 13.12
N GLU A 86 11.71 2.35 12.57
CA GLU A 86 12.69 1.57 13.34
C GLU A 86 13.16 2.50 14.44
N GLU A 87 12.61 2.34 15.66
CA GLU A 87 13.25 2.88 16.85
C GLU A 87 14.66 2.28 16.90
N GLU A 88 15.66 3.17 16.81
CA GLU A 88 17.10 2.90 16.78
C GLU A 88 17.59 2.14 18.02
#